data_AF-A0A954ENY5-F1
#
_entry.id   AF-A0A954ENY5-F1
#
_cell.length_a   1.000
_cell.length_b   1.000
_cell.length_c   1.000
_cell.angle_alpha   90.00
_cell.angle_beta   90.00
_cell.angle_gamma   90.00
#
_symmetry.space_group_name_H-M   'P 1'
#
loop_
_entity.id
_entity.type
_entity.pdbx_description
1 polymer ?
#
loop_
_entity_poly.entity_id
_entity_poly.type
_entity_poly.pdbx_seq_one_letter_code
_entity_poly.pdbx_strand_id
1 'polypeptide(L)'
;PEALVEVDGEQLGLSPVSMDFTYYGTREIKISKPGYETLTVQQPVDRPLHQAVPFDFVSNHFAGSHVTDRHDYVYRLREKQIPLDQESDLINRGQNFRSQAQIGRL
;
A
#
# COMPACT_ATOMS: atom_id res chain seq x y z
N PRO A 1 -5.86 9.35 4.45
CA PRO A 1 -7.03 8.56 4.92
C PRO A 1 -7.87 8.07 3.72
N GLU A 2 -8.55 6.93 3.89
CA GLU A 2 -9.48 6.31 2.92
C GLU A 2 -8.81 5.79 1.63
N ALA A 3 -7.53 5.42 1.70
CA ALA A 3 -6.89 4.63 0.65
C ALA A 3 -7.02 3.14 0.96
N LEU A 4 -7.34 2.32 -0.03
CA LEU A 4 -7.35 0.86 0.08
C LEU A 4 -5.92 0.33 0.15
N VAL A 5 -5.63 -0.49 1.16
CA VAL A 5 -4.32 -1.07 1.43
C VAL A 5 -4.37 -2.58 1.22
N GLU A 6 -3.38 -3.07 0.51
CA GLU A 6 -3.11 -4.48 0.24
C GLU A 6 -1.65 -4.77 0.64
N VAL A 7 -1.42 -5.87 1.36
CA VAL A 7 -0.08 -6.30 1.79
C VAL A 7 0.13 -7.74 1.33
N ASP A 8 1.20 -7.99 0.56
CA ASP A 8 1.52 -9.31 -0.02
C ASP A 8 0.34 -9.95 -0.78
N GLY A 9 -0.48 -9.13 -1.44
CA GLY A 9 -1.69 -9.57 -2.15
C GLY A 9 -2.95 -9.74 -1.29
N GLU A 10 -2.85 -9.59 0.03
CA GLU A 10 -3.99 -9.61 0.95
C GLU A 10 -4.56 -8.21 1.17
N GLN A 11 -5.86 -8.03 0.91
CA GLN A 11 -6.54 -6.75 1.11
C GLN A 11 -6.87 -6.54 2.59
N LEU A 12 -6.24 -5.55 3.21
CA LEU A 12 -6.47 -5.20 4.62
C LEU A 12 -7.62 -4.21 4.84
N GLY A 13 -7.98 -3.43 3.82
CA GLY A 13 -9.08 -2.46 3.88
C GLY A 13 -8.63 -1.01 3.77
N LEU A 14 -9.42 -0.08 4.31
CA LEU A 14 -9.20 1.37 4.16
C LEU A 14 -8.29 1.91 5.27
N SER A 15 -7.27 2.68 4.87
CA SER A 15 -6.33 3.34 5.79
C SER A 15 -7.03 4.33 6.76
N PRO A 16 -6.62 4.35 8.03
CA PRO A 16 -5.51 3.59 8.63
C PRO A 16 -5.85 2.12 8.88
N VAL A 17 -4.88 1.22 8.58
CA VAL A 17 -4.96 -0.22 8.86
C VAL A 17 -3.76 -0.66 9.69
N SER A 18 -3.89 -1.78 10.40
CA SER A 18 -2.80 -2.41 11.16
C SER A 18 -2.88 -3.92 10.95
N MET A 19 -1.73 -4.58 10.87
CA MET A 19 -1.62 -6.04 10.81
C MET A 19 -0.52 -6.51 11.75
N ASP A 20 -0.72 -7.70 12.30
CA ASP A 20 0.34 -8.41 13.00
C ASP A 20 1.29 -9.05 11.99
N PHE A 21 2.57 -9.20 12.37
CA PHE A 21 3.56 -9.90 11.55
C PHE A 21 4.33 -10.91 12.40
N THR A 22 4.48 -12.13 11.89
CA THR A 22 5.27 -13.18 12.56
C THR A 22 6.73 -13.20 12.09
N TYR A 23 6.96 -12.78 10.84
CA TYR A 23 8.28 -12.86 10.19
C TYR A 23 8.74 -11.49 9.72
N TYR A 24 10.00 -11.19 10.07
CA TYR A 24 10.77 -10.06 9.54
C TYR A 24 11.14 -10.31 8.08
N GLY A 25 11.18 -9.24 7.28
CA GLY A 25 11.44 -9.31 5.85
C GLY A 25 10.79 -8.16 5.10
N THR A 26 10.91 -8.18 3.77
CA THR A 26 10.32 -7.17 2.90
C THR A 26 8.89 -7.56 2.53
N ARG A 27 7.95 -6.65 2.76
CA ARG A 27 6.54 -6.79 2.41
C ARG A 27 6.21 -5.94 1.19
N GLU A 28 5.44 -6.48 0.26
CA GLU A 28 4.88 -5.66 -0.82
C GLU A 28 3.64 -4.95 -0.28
N ILE A 29 3.65 -3.62 -0.26
CA ILE A 29 2.51 -2.80 0.16
C ILE A 29 1.98 -2.06 -1.06
N LYS A 30 0.72 -2.29 -1.37
CA LYS A 30 0.01 -1.64 -2.47
C LYS A 30 -1.11 -0.77 -1.93
N ILE A 31 -1.09 0.50 -2.31
CA ILE A 31 -2.00 1.53 -1.81
C ILE A 31 -2.71 2.16 -3.00
N SER A 32 -4.03 2.10 -3.01
CA SER A 32 -4.86 2.67 -4.07
C SER A 32 -5.91 3.62 -3.52
N LYS A 33 -6.12 4.74 -4.21
CA LYS A 33 -7.14 5.73 -3.85
C LYS A 33 -7.69 6.37 -5.13
N PRO A 34 -9.02 6.54 -5.29
CA PRO A 34 -9.59 7.22 -6.44
C PRO A 34 -9.01 8.63 -6.65
N GLY A 35 -8.62 8.95 -7.88
CA GLY A 35 -7.97 10.22 -8.23
C GLY A 35 -6.45 10.26 -8.01
N TYR A 36 -5.87 9.19 -7.48
CA TYR A 36 -4.43 9.09 -7.22
C TYR A 36 -3.80 7.94 -8.02
N GLU A 37 -2.50 8.03 -8.22
CA GLU A 37 -1.70 6.91 -8.71
C GLU A 37 -1.64 5.81 -7.65
N THR A 38 -1.76 4.55 -8.08
CA THR A 38 -1.48 3.40 -7.22
C THR A 38 -0.02 3.39 -6.86
N LEU A 39 0.27 3.31 -5.56
CA LEU A 39 1.62 3.22 -5.04
C LEU A 39 1.91 1.77 -4.64
N THR A 40 2.97 1.19 -5.17
CA THR A 40 3.50 -0.12 -4.75
C THR A 40 4.89 0.08 -4.14
N VAL A 41 5.09 -0.41 -2.92
CA VAL A 41 6.33 -0.24 -2.15
C VAL A 41 6.81 -1.59 -1.62
N GLN A 42 8.10 -1.86 -1.77
CA GLN A 42 8.79 -2.95 -1.09
C GLN A 42 9.26 -2.45 0.29
N GLN A 43 8.45 -2.66 1.32
CA GLN A 43 8.70 -2.16 2.68
C GLN A 43 9.50 -3.18 3.50
N PRO A 44 10.79 -2.94 3.82
CA PRO A 44 11.51 -3.78 4.77
C PRO A 44 10.92 -3.60 6.18
N VAL A 45 10.65 -4.73 6.84
CA VAL A 45 10.30 -4.82 8.26
C VAL A 45 11.51 -5.44 8.97
N ASP A 46 12.34 -4.59 9.53
CA ASP A 46 13.61 -4.98 10.16
C ASP A 46 13.40 -5.52 11.57
N ARG A 47 14.27 -6.45 11.97
CA ARG A 47 14.31 -6.96 13.35
C ARG A 47 14.84 -5.86 14.28
N PRO A 48 14.28 -5.67 15.49
CA PRO A 48 14.80 -4.71 16.45
C PRO A 48 16.28 -5.01 16.75
N LEU A 49 17.13 -4.00 16.56
CA LEU A 49 18.58 -4.09 16.74
C LEU A 49 19.02 -3.96 18.22
N HIS A 50 18.10 -3.64 19.13
CA HIS A 50 18.41 -3.12 20.48
C HIS A 50 18.58 -4.18 21.58
N GLN A 51 18.75 -5.46 21.26
CA GLN A 51 19.17 -6.45 22.25
C GLN A 51 20.70 -6.48 22.44
N ALA A 52 21.33 -5.29 22.41
CA ALA A 52 22.77 -5.11 22.60
C ALA A 52 23.09 -3.97 23.59
N VAL A 53 23.30 -4.39 24.86
CA VAL A 53 24.13 -3.82 25.96
C VAL A 53 23.67 -2.53 26.69
N PRO A 54 24.09 -2.29 27.96
CA PRO A 54 23.48 -2.76 29.20
C PRO A 54 23.01 -1.59 30.09
N PHE A 55 21.71 -1.36 30.21
CA PHE A 55 21.17 -0.54 31.32
C PHE A 55 19.95 -1.21 31.95
N ASP A 56 19.94 -2.54 31.97
CA ASP A 56 18.88 -3.35 32.56
C ASP A 56 19.38 -4.13 33.78
N PHE A 57 20.03 -3.42 34.71
CA PHE A 57 20.38 -3.94 36.04
C PHE A 57 19.45 -3.41 37.14
N VAL A 58 18.34 -2.73 36.81
CA VAL A 58 17.37 -2.27 37.83
C VAL A 58 15.89 -2.60 37.52
N SER A 59 15.50 -3.06 36.32
CA SER A 59 14.07 -3.41 36.08
C SER A 59 13.75 -4.90 36.22
N ASN A 60 14.78 -5.75 36.25
CA ASN A 60 14.64 -7.20 36.13
C ASN A 60 14.13 -7.93 37.39
N HIS A 61 13.39 -7.25 38.27
CA HIS A 61 12.81 -7.89 39.47
C HIS A 61 11.30 -7.77 39.59
N PHE A 62 10.60 -6.98 38.76
CA PHE A 62 9.13 -6.90 38.86
C PHE A 62 8.44 -6.67 37.50
N ALA A 63 7.63 -7.65 37.12
CA ALA A 63 6.65 -7.68 36.02
C ALA A 63 7.17 -8.19 34.66
N GLY A 64 6.74 -9.41 34.29
CA GLY A 64 6.97 -10.04 32.99
C GLY A 64 6.47 -9.20 31.80
N SER A 65 7.35 -8.38 31.25
CA SER A 65 7.09 -7.56 30.06
C SER A 65 7.33 -8.36 28.77
N HIS A 66 6.26 -8.64 28.02
CA HIS A 66 6.39 -8.91 26.59
C HIS A 66 6.73 -7.59 25.90
N VAL A 67 7.89 -7.51 25.26
CA VAL A 67 8.24 -6.36 24.42
C VAL A 67 7.55 -6.57 23.06
N THR A 68 6.47 -5.82 22.80
CA THR A 68 5.80 -5.81 21.49
C THR A 68 6.54 -4.85 20.55
N ASP A 69 6.99 -5.36 19.40
CA ASP A 69 7.58 -4.54 18.33
C ASP A 69 6.48 -3.91 17.47
N ARG A 70 6.55 -2.60 17.23
CA ARG A 70 5.54 -1.84 16.47
C ARG A 70 6.23 -0.92 15.46
N HIS A 71 5.84 -1.05 14.20
CA HIS A 71 6.31 -0.22 13.10
C HIS A 71 5.14 0.56 12.50
N ASP A 72 5.25 1.89 12.42
CA ASP A 72 4.26 2.76 11.79
C ASP A 72 4.83 3.31 10.46
N TYR A 73 4.12 3.08 9.35
CA TYR A 73 4.52 3.55 8.02
C TYR A 73 3.50 4.54 7.45
N VAL A 74 3.99 5.65 6.90
CA VAL A 74 3.17 6.72 6.31
C VAL A 74 3.61 6.97 4.88
N TYR A 75 2.65 6.92 3.95
CA TYR A 75 2.90 7.10 2.52
C TYR A 75 2.13 8.30 1.97
N ARG A 76 2.74 8.98 0.99
CA ARG A 76 2.13 10.10 0.26
C ARG A 76 1.82 9.66 -1.18
N LEU A 77 0.54 9.65 -1.53
CA LEU A 77 0.09 9.36 -2.89
C LEU A 77 0.24 10.59 -3.79
N ARG A 78 0.47 10.35 -5.09
CA ARG A 78 0.49 11.38 -6.12
C ARG A 78 -0.84 11.41 -6.85
N GLU A 79 -1.33 12.60 -7.19
CA GLU A 79 -2.54 12.73 -8.00
C GLU A 79 -2.31 12.13 -9.38
N LYS A 80 -3.33 11.45 -9.90
CA LYS A 80 -3.29 10.86 -11.24
C LYS A 80 -3.42 11.98 -12.27
N GLN A 81 -2.34 12.31 -12.95
CA GLN A 81 -2.41 13.21 -14.09
C GLN A 81 -2.98 12.43 -15.28
N ILE A 82 -4.09 12.91 -15.85
CA ILE A 82 -4.60 12.43 -17.14
C ILE A 82 -3.96 13.31 -18.20
N PRO A 83 -3.03 12.80 -19.02
CA PRO A 83 -2.46 13.57 -20.11
C PRO A 83 -3.57 13.97 -21.10
N LEU A 84 -3.62 15.24 -21.52
CA LEU A 84 -4.65 15.78 -22.41
C LEU A 84 -4.76 15.01 -23.75
N ASP A 85 -3.65 14.43 -24.20
CA ASP A 85 -3.55 13.58 -25.39
C ASP A 85 -4.28 12.23 -25.23
N GLN A 86 -4.38 11.68 -24.02
CA GLN A 86 -5.13 10.44 -23.78
C GLN A 86 -6.64 10.62 -23.92
N GLU A 87 -7.18 11.82 -23.64
CA GLU A 87 -8.61 12.07 -23.75
C GLU A 87 -9.10 11.96 -25.19
N SER A 88 -8.40 12.61 -26.13
CA SER A 88 -8.67 12.49 -27.57
C SER A 88 -8.58 11.04 -28.04
N ASP A 89 -7.61 10.30 -27.52
CA ASP A 89 -7.38 8.90 -27.87
C ASP A 89 -8.53 7.99 -27.41
N LEU A 90 -9.03 8.19 -26.19
CA LEU A 90 -10.17 7.45 -25.64
C LEU A 90 -11.46 7.76 -26.39
N ILE A 91 -11.69 9.03 -26.75
CA ILE A 91 -12.85 9.46 -27.56
C ILE A 91 -12.80 8.79 -28.94
N ASN A 92 -11.65 8.83 -29.61
CA ASN A 92 -11.46 8.22 -30.93
C ASN A 92 -11.69 6.71 -30.89
N ARG A 93 -11.19 6.01 -29.86
CA ARG A 93 -11.44 4.57 -29.66
C ARG A 93 -12.92 4.27 -29.46
N GLY A 94 -13.62 5.08 -28.66
CA GLY A 94 -15.06 4.94 -28.45
C GLY A 94 -15.89 5.16 -29.72
N GLN A 95 -15.50 6.14 -30.55
CA GLN A 95 -16.13 6.41 -31.84
C GLN A 95 -15.91 5.26 -32.83
N ASN A 96 -14.69 4.73 -32.92
CA ASN A 96 -14.37 3.57 -33.74
C ASN A 96 -15.13 2.31 -33.31
N PHE A 97 -15.30 2.09 -32.00
CA PHE A 97 -16.09 0.97 -31.51
C PHE A 97 -17.57 1.10 -31.90
N ARG A 98 -18.12 2.32 -31.83
CA ARG A 98 -19.51 2.60 -32.24
C ARG A 98 -19.72 2.41 -33.74
N SER A 99 -18.80 2.87 -34.58
CA SER A 99 -18.93 2.71 -36.04
C SER A 99 -18.86 1.24 -36.45
N GLN A 100 -17.96 0.45 -35.87
CA GLN A 100 -17.86 -0.99 -36.12
C GLN A 100 -19.12 -1.75 -35.70
N ALA A 101 -19.72 -1.40 -34.57
CA ALA A 101 -20.97 -2.01 -34.12
C ALA A 101 -22.17 -1.69 -35.03
N GLN A 102 -22.18 -0.54 -35.70
CA GLN A 102 -23.21 -0.19 -36.69
C GLN A 102 -23.01 -0.90 -38.03
N ILE A 103 -21.77 -1.15 -38.43
CA ILE A 103 -21.43 -1.83 -39.70
C ILE A 103 -21.75 -3.32 -39.64
N GLY A 104 -21.59 -3.99 -38.48
CA GLY A 104 -21.87 -5.41 -38.31
C GLY A 104 -23.36 -5.81 -38.27
N ARG A 105 -24.30 -4.88 -38.51
CA ARG A 105 -25.76 -5.12 -38.47
C ARG A 105 -26.41 -5.14 -39.87
N LEU A 106 -25.62 -5.11 -40.94
CA LEU A 106 -26.04 -5.30 -42.33
C LEU A 106 -25.61 -6.68 -42.83
#